data_AF-A0A956HA76-F1
#
_entry.id   AF-A0A956HA76-F1
#
_cell.length_a   1.000
_cell.length_b   1.000
_cell.length_c   1.000
_cell.angle_alpha   90.00
_cell.angle_beta   90.00
_cell.angle_gamma   90.00
#
_symmetry.space_group_name_H-M   'P 1'
#
loop_
_entity.id
_entity.type
_entity.pdbx_description
1 polymer ?
#
loop_
_entity_poly.entity_id
_entity_poly.type
_entity_poly.pdbx_seq_one_letter_code
_entity_poly.pdbx_strand_id
1 'polypeptide(L)'
;RLIILAEAYGKREINFKNWQLAYNLQIGVLAVKRRLLLATDFGQYLSTAFENPPADLQSDLRRQLQELQYRVAAHVYIWRNVFLAQLVWRERWVERPPSTQIPDGVDRRSDLRILLLSRF
;
A
#
# COMPACT_ATOMS: atom_id res chain seq x y z
N ARG A 1 -5.00 21.80 -9.45
CA ARG A 1 -6.12 20.99 -8.92
C ARG A 1 -5.53 20.07 -7.88
N LEU A 2 -6.09 20.06 -6.68
CA LEU A 2 -5.71 19.20 -5.56
C LEU A 2 -6.75 18.08 -5.44
N ILE A 3 -6.31 16.87 -5.14
CA ILE A 3 -7.13 15.68 -4.87
C ILE A 3 -6.60 15.11 -3.56
N ILE A 4 -7.51 14.90 -2.60
CA ILE A 4 -7.21 14.22 -1.35
C ILE A 4 -8.30 13.18 -1.16
N LEU A 5 -7.91 11.95 -0.87
CA LEU A 5 -8.78 10.83 -0.60
C LEU A 5 -8.24 10.06 0.59
N ALA A 6 -9.10 9.74 1.54
CA ALA A 6 -8.74 8.96 2.71
C ALA A 6 -9.81 7.90 2.93
N GLU A 7 -9.38 6.65 3.12
CA GLU A 7 -10.23 5.50 3.35
C GLU A 7 -9.73 4.74 4.57
N ALA A 8 -10.63 4.25 5.40
CA ALA A 8 -10.30 3.44 6.56
C ALA A 8 -11.35 2.34 6.76
N TYR A 9 -10.88 1.14 7.11
CA TYR A 9 -11.68 -0.04 7.38
C TYR A 9 -11.21 -0.70 8.67
N GLY A 10 -12.10 -0.76 9.65
CA GLY A 10 -11.86 -1.42 10.93
C GLY A 10 -12.69 -2.69 11.06
N LYS A 11 -12.10 -3.75 11.61
CA LYS A 11 -12.78 -4.98 11.97
C LYS A 11 -12.42 -5.38 13.40
N ARG A 12 -13.42 -5.84 14.15
CA ARG A 12 -13.25 -6.47 15.45
C ARG A 12 -13.71 -7.91 15.38
N GLU A 13 -12.83 -8.84 15.74
CA GLU A 13 -13.16 -10.25 15.86
C GLU A 13 -13.50 -10.58 17.31
N ILE A 14 -14.73 -11.02 17.56
CA ILE A 14 -15.24 -11.24 18.92
C ILE A 14 -14.67 -12.52 19.53
N ASN A 15 -14.63 -13.61 18.76
CA ASN A 15 -14.19 -14.92 19.25
C ASN A 15 -12.71 -14.96 19.63
N PHE A 16 -11.88 -14.26 18.87
CA PHE A 16 -10.43 -14.20 19.05
C PHE A 16 -9.95 -12.88 19.69
N LYS A 17 -10.91 -11.99 20.00
CA LYS A 17 -10.71 -10.67 20.63
C LYS A 17 -9.54 -9.89 20.00
N ASN A 18 -9.61 -9.70 18.68
CA ASN A 18 -8.60 -8.99 17.89
C ASN A 18 -9.21 -7.78 17.17
N TRP A 19 -8.46 -6.69 17.11
CA TRP A 19 -8.70 -5.51 16.28
C TRP A 19 -7.79 -5.45 15.06
N GLN A 20 -8.42 -5.19 13.92
CA GLN A 20 -7.75 -4.99 12.64
C GLN A 20 -8.15 -3.62 12.10
N LEU A 21 -7.18 -2.84 11.66
CA LEU A 21 -7.39 -1.53 11.06
C LEU A 21 -6.57 -1.42 9.78
N ALA A 22 -7.24 -1.22 8.66
CA ALA A 22 -6.65 -0.89 7.39
C ALA A 22 -6.97 0.57 7.05
N TYR A 23 -6.01 1.36 6.62
CA TYR A 23 -6.30 2.70 6.12
C TYR A 23 -5.39 3.07 4.95
N ASN A 24 -5.87 3.98 4.10
CA ASN A 24 -5.20 4.50 2.93
C ASN A 24 -5.44 6.00 2.81
N LEU A 25 -4.38 6.76 2.56
CA LEU A 25 -4.39 8.18 2.28
C LEU A 25 -3.72 8.42 0.93
N GLN A 26 -4.48 8.99 -0.01
CA GLN A 26 -4.01 9.38 -1.32
C GLN A 26 -4.08 10.91 -1.47
N ILE A 27 -2.99 11.50 -1.93
CA ILE A 27 -2.86 12.93 -2.19
C ILE A 27 -2.31 13.12 -3.59
N GLY A 28 -2.98 13.93 -4.39
CA GLY A 28 -2.57 14.24 -5.77
C GLY A 28 -2.65 15.72 -6.08
N VAL A 29 -1.63 16.25 -6.75
CA VAL A 29 -1.59 17.64 -7.20
C VAL A 29 -1.23 17.72 -8.68
N LEU A 30 -2.03 18.49 -9.42
CA LEU A 30 -1.72 18.85 -10.79
C LEU A 30 -0.70 19.99 -10.80
N ALA A 31 0.58 19.64 -10.75
CA ALA A 31 1.71 20.58 -10.69
C ALA A 31 1.82 21.43 -11.97
N VAL A 32 1.58 20.85 -13.14
CA VAL A 32 1.53 21.59 -14.43
C VAL A 32 0.18 21.35 -15.07
N LYS A 33 -0.53 22.45 -15.38
CA LYS A 33 -1.87 22.42 -15.96
C LYS A 33 -1.91 21.50 -17.19
N ARG A 34 -2.72 20.45 -17.10
CA ARG A 34 -2.96 19.42 -18.14
C ARG A 34 -1.73 18.61 -18.57
N ARG A 35 -0.61 18.66 -17.83
CA ARG A 35 0.63 17.97 -18.23
C ARG A 35 1.24 17.11 -17.15
N LEU A 36 1.25 17.56 -15.90
CA LEU A 36 1.94 16.85 -14.82
C LEU A 36 1.02 16.72 -13.61
N LEU A 37 0.68 15.49 -13.27
CA LEU A 37 0.01 15.12 -12.03
C LEU A 37 1.02 14.34 -11.18
N LEU A 38 1.28 14.84 -9.98
CA LEU A 38 2.05 14.13 -8.96
C LEU A 38 1.06 13.55 -7.95
N ALA A 39 1.26 12.30 -7.56
CA ALA A 39 0.44 11.62 -6.57
C ALA A 39 1.31 10.86 -5.59
N THR A 40 0.84 10.78 -4.35
CA THR A 40 1.43 9.95 -3.30
C THR A 40 0.30 9.24 -2.57
N ASP A 41 0.51 7.95 -2.31
CA ASP A 41 -0.41 7.09 -1.59
C ASP A 41 0.33 6.50 -0.39
N PHE A 42 -0.31 6.50 0.76
CA PHE A 42 0.18 5.90 1.99
C PHE A 42 -0.88 4.96 2.53
N GLY A 43 -0.55 3.70 2.76
CA GLY A 43 -1.46 2.70 3.30
C GLY A 43 -0.80 1.91 4.41
N GLN A 44 -1.57 1.59 5.44
CA GLN A 44 -1.11 0.74 6.52
C GLN A 44 -2.22 -0.22 6.95
N TYR A 45 -1.79 -1.42 7.32
CA TYR A 45 -2.59 -2.45 7.96
C TYR A 45 -1.99 -2.76 9.33
N LEU A 46 -2.79 -2.51 10.36
CA LEU A 46 -2.48 -2.76 11.76
C LEU A 46 -3.36 -3.90 12.27
N SER A 47 -2.76 -4.85 12.97
CA SER A 47 -3.50 -5.94 13.62
C SER A 47 -2.94 -6.18 15.02
N THR A 48 -3.83 -6.29 16.00
CA THR A 48 -3.44 -6.66 17.37
C THR A 48 -3.20 -8.15 17.49
N ALA A 49 -2.46 -8.59 18.52
CA ALA A 49 -2.36 -10.00 18.83
C ALA A 49 -3.74 -10.56 19.25
N PHE A 50 -3.99 -11.84 18.96
CA PHE A 50 -5.18 -12.53 19.44
C PHE A 50 -5.08 -12.75 20.95
N GLU A 51 -6.06 -12.28 21.73
CA GLU A 51 -6.12 -12.59 23.17
C GLU A 51 -6.55 -14.05 23.41
N ASN A 52 -7.34 -14.61 22.49
CA ASN A 52 -7.80 -16.00 22.54
C ASN A 52 -7.51 -16.69 21.20
N PRO A 53 -6.26 -17.08 20.92
CA PRO A 53 -5.91 -17.71 19.65
C PRO A 53 -6.59 -19.08 19.50
N PRO A 54 -7.02 -19.48 18.29
CA PRO A 54 -7.50 -20.84 18.07
C PRO A 54 -6.39 -21.86 18.31
N ALA A 55 -6.75 -23.07 18.77
CA ALA A 55 -5.81 -24.14 19.10
C ALA A 55 -4.88 -24.52 17.93
N ASP A 56 -5.37 -24.36 16.69
CA ASP A 56 -4.59 -24.52 15.46
C ASP A 56 -4.59 -23.21 14.65
N LEU A 57 -3.62 -22.33 14.90
CA LEU A 57 -3.23 -21.26 13.97
C LEU A 57 -2.43 -21.91 12.82
N GLN A 58 -3.12 -22.60 11.90
CA GLN A 58 -2.46 -23.27 10.78
C GLN A 58 -1.68 -22.27 9.90
N SER A 59 -0.35 -22.29 10.02
CA SER A 59 0.68 -21.65 9.17
C SER A 59 0.74 -20.12 9.13
N ASP A 60 1.95 -19.60 8.91
CA ASP A 60 2.27 -18.16 8.76
C ASP A 60 1.45 -17.44 7.69
N LEU A 61 0.89 -18.17 6.72
CA LEU A 61 0.07 -17.64 5.62
C LEU A 61 -1.35 -17.23 6.06
N ARG A 62 -1.87 -17.78 7.16
CA ARG A 62 -3.19 -17.40 7.72
C ARG A 62 -3.11 -16.28 8.76
N ARG A 63 -1.91 -15.95 9.24
CA ARG A 63 -1.73 -14.83 10.16
C ARG A 63 -1.86 -13.53 9.39
N GLN A 64 -2.74 -12.66 9.85
CA GLN A 64 -2.80 -11.30 9.33
C GLN A 64 -1.54 -10.56 9.76
N LEU A 65 -0.76 -10.16 8.76
CA LEU A 65 0.54 -9.53 8.94
C LEU A 65 0.38 -8.02 8.94
N GLN A 66 1.12 -7.32 9.79
CA GLN A 66 1.18 -5.88 9.73
C GLN A 66 1.91 -5.46 8.45
N GLU A 67 1.34 -4.49 7.77
CA GLU A 67 1.86 -4.05 6.49
C GLU A 67 1.86 -2.52 6.42
N LEU A 68 2.96 -1.96 5.96
CA LEU A 68 3.06 -0.55 5.62
C LEU A 68 3.45 -0.46 4.15
N GLN A 69 2.76 0.39 3.40
CA GLN A 69 3.09 0.66 2.02
C GLN A 69 2.98 2.15 1.75
N TYR A 70 3.94 2.70 1.03
CA TYR A 70 3.72 3.97 0.35
C TYR A 70 4.11 3.87 -1.12
N ARG A 71 3.51 4.75 -1.92
CA ARG A 71 3.72 4.80 -3.35
C ARG A 71 3.75 6.25 -3.79
N VAL A 72 4.74 6.61 -4.59
CA VAL A 72 4.85 7.92 -5.23
C VAL A 72 4.73 7.72 -6.73
N ALA A 73 3.91 8.53 -7.37
CA ALA A 73 3.67 8.46 -8.81
C ALA A 73 3.77 9.85 -9.45
N ALA A 74 4.41 9.89 -10.61
CA ALA A 74 4.41 11.03 -11.52
C ALA A 74 3.76 10.62 -12.84
N HIS A 75 2.69 11.32 -13.19
CA HIS A 75 1.90 11.11 -14.41
C HIS A 75 2.10 12.29 -15.36
N VAL A 76 2.72 12.02 -16.52
CA VAL A 76 3.00 13.01 -17.55
C VAL A 76 2.12 12.76 -18.76
N TYR A 77 1.25 13.73 -19.06
CA TYR A 77 0.40 13.71 -20.25
C TYR A 77 1.13 14.33 -21.43
N ILE A 78 1.30 13.55 -22.49
CA ILE A 78 2.05 13.92 -23.69
C ILE A 78 1.06 13.98 -24.87
N TRP A 79 1.29 14.95 -25.77
CA TRP A 79 0.56 15.14 -27.03
C TRP A 79 -0.97 15.10 -26.92
N ARG A 80 -1.61 16.24 -26.68
CA ARG A 80 -3.09 16.36 -26.59
C ARG A 80 -3.74 15.32 -25.65
N ASN A 81 -3.00 14.82 -24.66
CA ASN A 81 -3.39 13.76 -23.72
C ASN A 81 -3.60 12.37 -24.37
N VAL A 82 -2.98 12.12 -25.53
CA VAL A 82 -3.00 10.82 -26.23
C VAL A 82 -2.06 9.83 -25.54
N PHE A 83 -0.91 10.31 -25.04
CA PHE A 83 0.07 9.49 -24.35
C PHE A 83 0.15 9.85 -22.87
N LEU A 84 0.40 8.85 -22.04
CA LEU A 84 0.59 8.98 -20.61
C LEU A 84 1.85 8.23 -20.21
N ALA A 85 2.90 8.96 -19.85
CA ALA A 85 4.07 8.39 -19.21
C ALA A 85 3.84 8.38 -17.69
N GLN A 86 4.14 7.26 -17.03
CA GLN A 86 4.02 7.10 -15.59
C GLN A 86 5.34 6.62 -15.03
N LEU A 87 5.81 7.31 -14.00
CA LEU A 87 6.89 6.86 -13.14
C LEU A 87 6.27 6.54 -11.79
N VAL A 88 6.36 5.29 -11.35
CA VAL A 88 5.79 4.84 -10.09
C VAL A 88 6.89 4.19 -9.27
N TRP A 89 7.13 4.74 -8.09
CA TRP A 89 7.97 4.14 -7.08
C TRP A 89 7.12 3.69 -5.91
N ARG A 90 7.36 2.48 -5.42
CA ARG A 90 6.62 1.89 -4.32
C ARG A 90 7.58 1.23 -3.35
N GLU A 91 7.28 1.41 -2.08
CA GLU A 91 7.97 0.75 -0.98
C GLU A 91 6.94 0.03 -0.11
N ARG A 92 7.24 -1.21 0.27
CA ARG A 92 6.35 -2.06 1.05
C ARG A 92 7.16 -2.76 2.15
N TRP A 93 6.64 -2.72 3.36
CA TRP A 93 7.15 -3.45 4.51
C TRP A 93 6.06 -4.38 5.02
N VAL A 94 6.42 -5.64 5.22
CA VAL A 94 5.52 -6.64 5.79
C VAL A 94 6.22 -7.28 6.98
N GLU A 95 5.64 -7.14 8.16
CA GLU A 95 6.11 -7.85 9.35
C GLU A 95 5.81 -9.34 9.18
N ARG A 96 6.82 -10.19 9.35
CA ARG A 96 6.73 -11.64 9.26
C ARG A 96 7.41 -12.28 10.46
N PRO A 97 7.02 -13.50 10.85
CA PRO A 97 7.79 -14.26 11.82
C PRO A 97 9.25 -14.39 11.36
N PRO A 98 10.21 -14.25 12.29
CA PRO A 98 11.62 -14.46 11.99
C PRO A 98 11.82 -15.85 11.37
N SER A 99 12.54 -15.89 10.25
CA SER A 99 12.88 -17.13 9.56
C SER A 99 14.31 -17.06 9.06
N THR A 100 14.86 -18.18 8.62
CA THR A 100 16.21 -18.23 8.00
C THR A 100 16.35 -17.29 6.80
N GLN A 101 15.25 -16.97 6.12
CA GLN A 101 15.23 -16.04 4.98
C GLN A 101 15.01 -14.58 5.40
N ILE A 102 14.41 -14.34 6.59
CA ILE A 102 14.03 -13.02 7.09
C ILE A 102 14.37 -12.96 8.59
N PRO A 103 15.65 -12.72 8.94
CA PRO A 103 16.11 -12.78 10.34
C PRO A 103 15.45 -11.71 11.22
N ASP A 104 15.26 -10.51 10.66
CA ASP A 104 14.74 -9.36 11.39
C ASP A 104 13.21 -9.32 11.48
N GLY A 105 12.52 -10.31 10.89
CA GLY A 105 11.06 -10.37 10.87
C GLY A 105 10.38 -9.26 10.05
N VAL A 106 11.11 -8.55 9.18
CA VAL A 106 10.56 -7.52 8.28
C VAL A 106 10.98 -7.81 6.84
N ASP A 107 10.00 -8.09 5.98
CA ASP A 107 10.19 -8.21 4.52
C ASP A 107 10.01 -6.82 3.88
N ARG A 108 11.11 -6.25 3.38
CA ARG A 108 11.12 -4.96 2.69
C ARG A 108 11.21 -5.16 1.18
N ARG A 109 10.31 -4.53 0.43
CA ARG A 109 10.27 -4.59 -1.03
C ARG A 109 10.16 -3.20 -1.64
N SER A 110 11.17 -2.86 -2.44
CA SER A 110 11.20 -1.66 -3.28
C SER A 110 10.89 -2.03 -4.73
N ASP A 111 10.10 -1.21 -5.40
CA ASP A 111 9.68 -1.42 -6.79
C ASP A 111 9.64 -0.08 -7.53
N LEU A 112 10.29 -0.02 -8.69
CA LEU A 112 10.30 1.14 -9.58
C LEU A 112 9.79 0.72 -10.94
N ARG A 113 8.73 1.38 -11.40
CA ARG A 113 8.08 1.09 -12.68
C ARG A 113 8.02 2.34 -13.54
N ILE A 114 8.34 2.15 -14.81
CA ILE A 114 8.19 3.15 -15.86
C ILE A 114 7.22 2.57 -16.88
N LEU A 115 6.13 3.27 -17.13
CA LEU A 115 5.08 2.84 -18.05
C LEU A 115 4.83 3.94 -19.06
N LEU A 116 4.72 3.58 -20.34
CA LEU A 116 4.22 4.46 -21.38
C LEU A 116 2.92 3.87 -21.91
N LEU A 117 1.83 4.57 -21.70
CA LEU A 117 0.49 4.17 -22.11
C LEU A 117 0.02 5.09 -23.23
N SER A 118 -0.64 4.53 -24.24
CA SER A 118 -1.29 5.27 -25.31
C SER A 118 -2.79 5.04 -25.24
N ARG A 119 -3.58 6.10 -25.40
CA ARG A 119 -5.03 6.03 -25.52
C ARG A 119 -5.36 6.08 -27.00
N PHE A 120 -5.73 4.92 -27.58
CA PHE A 120 -6.30 4.82 -28.93
C PHE A 120 -7.82 4.72 -28.82
#